data_AF-A0A1U7XMP6-F1
#
_entry.id   AF-A0A1U7XMP6-F1
#
_cell.length_a   1.000
_cell.length_b   1.000
_cell.length_c   1.000
_cell.angle_alpha   90.00
_cell.angle_beta   90.00
_cell.angle_gamma   90.00
#
_symmetry.space_group_name_H-M   'P 1'
#
loop_
_entity.id
_entity.type
_entity.pdbx_description
1 polymer ?
#
loop_
_entity_poly.entity_id
_entity_poly.type
_entity_poly.pdbx_seq_one_letter_code
_entity_poly.pdbx_strand_id
1 'polypeptide(L)'
;MFFYQKQNIISVQPLADNVTKYLSWWEITAADVVTKRMAIKERVKIALQRVEKLSCNYLIQFWASIVIDGQTFLTTSDQPFGLSRLDDRLCSYRQKCLSCAIPVELKNGTQCENDLGPPGRVFKHRLPELCTDVKNYSQQEFPLRDDAAAWGIQWCYTVPVFDSSRDTFVGVLELVTSHQTNDWMFQNSVLLIFKMLQVVDLKSPEPYCPLNWKVLDDQICTLARLYKSIEMVCQKHQFPFAQIWVSVADSREKLSLLDNDTLQSMITKT
;
A
#
# COMPACT_ATOMS: atom_id res chain seq x y z
N MET A 1 0.65 35.31 -38.07
CA MET A 1 0.37 35.20 -36.62
C MET A 1 0.36 33.72 -36.29
N PHE A 2 1.48 33.18 -35.80
CA PHE A 2 1.61 31.76 -35.48
C PHE A 2 1.34 31.58 -34.00
N PHE A 3 0.31 30.82 -33.64
CA PHE A 3 0.18 30.29 -32.29
C PHE A 3 0.95 28.97 -32.22
N TYR A 4 2.08 29.00 -31.53
CA TYR A 4 2.82 27.82 -31.10
C TYR A 4 2.00 27.15 -29.98
N GLN A 5 1.36 26.01 -30.26
CA GLN A 5 0.84 25.15 -29.21
C GLN A 5 1.79 23.94 -29.11
N LYS A 6 2.59 23.94 -28.04
CA LYS A 6 3.56 22.89 -27.72
C LYS A 6 2.79 21.61 -27.38
N GLN A 7 2.54 20.77 -28.38
CA GLN A 7 2.00 19.43 -28.20
C GLN A 7 3.15 18.53 -27.71
N ASN A 8 3.12 18.14 -26.44
CA ASN A 8 4.00 17.12 -25.91
C ASN A 8 3.57 15.77 -26.49
N ILE A 9 4.29 15.31 -27.50
CA ILE A 9 4.15 13.97 -28.08
C ILE A 9 4.79 12.99 -27.09
N ILE A 10 3.99 12.09 -26.51
CA ILE A 10 4.45 11.01 -25.64
C ILE A 10 4.34 9.71 -26.42
N SER A 11 5.49 9.10 -26.73
CA SER A 11 5.59 7.73 -27.21
C SER A 11 5.56 6.79 -26.00
N VAL A 12 4.54 5.94 -25.89
CA VAL A 12 4.43 4.92 -24.82
C VAL A 12 4.70 3.55 -25.43
N GLN A 13 5.82 2.92 -25.05
CA GLN A 13 6.11 1.50 -25.30
C GLN A 13 5.19 0.58 -24.46
N PRO A 14 5.04 -0.71 -24.79
CA PRO A 14 3.81 -1.46 -24.53
C PRO A 14 3.44 -1.57 -23.04
N LEU A 15 2.28 -1.02 -22.69
CA LEU A 15 1.61 -1.12 -21.39
C LEU A 15 0.79 -2.43 -21.26
N ALA A 16 1.24 -3.52 -21.89
CA ALA A 16 0.51 -4.80 -21.85
C ALA A 16 0.59 -5.46 -20.46
N ASP A 17 1.68 -5.23 -19.72
CA ASP A 17 1.92 -5.95 -18.46
C ASP A 17 1.16 -5.40 -17.26
N ASN A 18 0.83 -4.10 -17.24
CA ASN A 18 0.17 -3.47 -16.10
C ASN A 18 -1.36 -3.61 -16.11
N VAL A 19 -1.99 -3.76 -17.27
CA VAL A 19 -3.46 -3.80 -17.42
C VAL A 19 -4.01 -5.20 -17.22
N THR A 20 -3.43 -6.19 -17.91
CA THR A 20 -3.73 -7.63 -17.75
C THR A 20 -3.60 -8.06 -16.29
N LYS A 21 -2.70 -7.39 -15.57
CA LYS A 21 -2.38 -7.55 -14.16
C LYS A 21 -3.46 -7.06 -13.19
N TYR A 22 -4.37 -6.15 -13.57
CA TYR A 22 -5.56 -5.71 -12.79
C TYR A 22 -6.82 -6.55 -13.07
N LEU A 23 -6.93 -7.17 -14.25
CA LEU A 23 -8.09 -7.96 -14.64
C LEU A 23 -8.09 -9.38 -14.04
N SER A 24 -6.90 -9.94 -13.78
CA SER A 24 -6.70 -11.22 -13.06
C SER A 24 -7.05 -11.19 -11.56
N TRP A 25 -7.63 -10.10 -11.07
CA TRP A 25 -8.07 -9.96 -9.67
C TRP A 25 -9.52 -10.41 -9.45
N TRP A 26 -10.32 -10.53 -10.52
CA TRP A 26 -11.77 -10.74 -10.44
C TRP A 26 -12.22 -12.16 -10.83
N GLU A 27 -11.29 -13.03 -11.22
CA GLU A 27 -11.58 -14.43 -11.53
C GLU A 27 -11.51 -15.28 -10.26
N ILE A 28 -12.58 -15.26 -9.46
CA ILE A 28 -12.65 -16.02 -8.20
C ILE A 28 -14.00 -16.71 -8.09
N THR A 29 -14.03 -18.04 -8.17
CA THR A 29 -15.24 -18.83 -7.86
C THR A 29 -14.98 -20.12 -7.06
N ALA A 30 -13.73 -20.43 -6.65
CA ALA A 30 -13.42 -21.61 -5.83
C ALA A 30 -12.36 -21.40 -4.72
N ALA A 31 -11.53 -20.36 -4.81
CA ALA A 31 -10.45 -20.10 -3.85
C ALA A 31 -10.97 -19.62 -2.47
N ASP A 32 -12.05 -18.85 -2.42
CA ASP A 32 -12.56 -18.20 -1.18
C ASP A 32 -12.93 -19.18 -0.07
N VAL A 33 -13.49 -20.36 -0.41
CA VAL A 33 -13.87 -21.37 0.60
C VAL A 33 -12.64 -21.99 1.25
N VAL A 34 -11.53 -22.14 0.50
CA VAL A 34 -10.26 -22.63 1.04
C VAL A 34 -9.63 -21.58 1.95
N THR A 35 -9.65 -20.31 1.54
CA THR A 35 -9.02 -19.21 2.28
C THR A 35 -9.61 -19.01 3.68
N LYS A 36 -10.92 -19.22 3.88
CA LYS A 36 -11.58 -19.13 5.20
C LYS A 36 -11.08 -20.13 6.24
N ARG A 37 -10.53 -21.28 5.80
CA ARG A 37 -10.00 -22.31 6.70
C ARG A 37 -8.51 -22.15 6.98
N MET A 38 -7.83 -21.25 6.27
CA MET A 38 -6.40 -21.02 6.42
C MET A 38 -6.11 -20.21 7.68
N ALA A 39 -4.93 -20.44 8.27
CA ALA A 39 -4.42 -19.60 9.34
C ALA A 39 -4.26 -18.15 8.84
N ILE A 40 -4.45 -17.17 9.74
CA ILE A 40 -4.30 -15.74 9.42
C ILE A 40 -2.97 -15.44 8.74
N LYS A 41 -1.88 -16.03 9.25
CA LYS A 41 -0.54 -15.91 8.68
C LYS A 41 -0.48 -16.27 7.18
N GLU A 42 -1.11 -17.37 6.79
CA GLU A 42 -1.15 -17.81 5.38
C GLU A 42 -2.04 -16.90 4.52
N ARG A 43 -3.16 -16.42 5.08
CA ARG A 43 -4.04 -15.46 4.39
C ARG A 43 -3.33 -14.15 4.12
N VAL A 44 -2.64 -13.60 5.13
CA VAL A 44 -1.81 -12.40 4.97
C VAL A 44 -0.70 -12.64 3.95
N LYS A 45 -0.02 -13.79 4.00
CA LYS A 45 1.00 -14.15 3.01
C LYS A 45 0.43 -14.15 1.58
N ILE A 46 -0.75 -14.73 1.36
CA ILE A 46 -1.43 -14.71 0.05
C ILE A 46 -1.77 -13.28 -0.37
N ALA A 47 -2.30 -12.46 0.53
CA ALA A 47 -2.58 -11.05 0.23
C ALA A 47 -1.32 -10.30 -0.22
N LEU A 48 -0.19 -10.56 0.45
CA LEU A 48 1.08 -9.90 0.16
C LEU A 48 1.88 -10.52 -1.00
N GLN A 49 1.41 -11.59 -1.65
CA GLN A 49 2.07 -12.16 -2.83
C GLN A 49 2.01 -11.26 -4.07
N ARG A 50 1.16 -10.22 -4.05
CA ARG A 50 0.90 -9.32 -5.18
C ARG A 50 1.38 -7.89 -4.91
N VAL A 51 2.30 -7.67 -3.98
CA VAL A 51 2.81 -6.33 -3.64
C VAL A 51 3.66 -5.73 -4.76
N GLU A 52 4.25 -6.54 -5.63
CA GLU A 52 4.96 -6.12 -6.85
C GLU A 52 4.02 -5.46 -7.87
N LYS A 53 2.70 -5.47 -7.61
CA LYS A 53 1.69 -4.77 -8.38
C LYS A 53 1.50 -3.31 -7.96
N LEU A 54 2.08 -2.87 -6.84
CA LEU A 54 1.98 -1.50 -6.36
C LEU A 54 2.81 -0.54 -7.23
N SER A 55 2.32 0.68 -7.40
CA SER A 55 2.97 1.72 -8.23
C SER A 55 4.24 2.27 -7.59
N CYS A 56 4.42 2.11 -6.28
CA CYS A 56 5.59 2.59 -5.54
C CYS A 56 6.29 1.42 -4.82
N ASN A 57 7.56 1.65 -4.48
CA ASN A 57 8.33 0.68 -3.70
C ASN A 57 7.87 0.74 -2.24
N TYR A 58 7.21 -0.32 -1.78
CA TYR A 58 6.79 -0.45 -0.39
C TYR A 58 7.42 -1.68 0.24
N LEU A 59 7.72 -1.57 1.52
CA LEU A 59 7.71 -2.70 2.43
C LEU A 59 6.34 -2.73 3.10
N ILE A 60 5.70 -3.89 3.05
CA ILE A 60 4.46 -4.16 3.76
C ILE A 60 4.72 -5.31 4.70
N GLN A 61 4.57 -5.11 6.01
CA GLN A 61 4.88 -6.14 7.00
C GLN A 61 3.75 -6.28 8.02
N PHE A 62 3.53 -7.52 8.44
CA PHE A 62 2.52 -7.85 9.43
C PHE A 62 3.12 -7.93 10.82
N TRP A 63 2.48 -7.26 11.77
CA TRP A 63 2.79 -7.29 13.18
C TRP A 63 1.72 -8.14 13.89
N ALA A 64 2.16 -9.23 14.50
CA ALA A 64 1.30 -10.13 15.27
C ALA A 64 1.67 -10.06 16.76
N SER A 65 0.67 -10.31 17.62
CA SER A 65 0.92 -10.42 19.06
C SER A 65 1.45 -11.80 19.42
N ILE A 66 2.46 -11.83 20.28
CA ILE A 66 2.98 -13.03 20.93
C ILE A 66 3.00 -12.83 22.45
N VAL A 67 2.98 -13.92 23.20
CA VAL A 67 3.07 -13.89 24.68
C VAL A 67 4.39 -14.53 25.09
N ILE A 68 5.21 -13.79 25.83
CA ILE A 68 6.49 -14.27 26.41
C ILE A 68 6.39 -14.04 27.92
N ASP A 69 6.55 -15.10 28.71
CA ASP A 69 6.45 -15.07 30.18
C ASP A 69 5.19 -14.34 30.70
N GLY A 70 4.08 -14.49 29.97
CA GLY A 70 2.78 -13.87 30.25
C GLY A 70 2.65 -12.38 29.90
N GLN A 71 3.67 -11.77 29.29
CA GLN A 71 3.65 -10.41 28.78
C GLN A 71 3.38 -10.43 27.27
N THR A 72 2.47 -9.58 26.79
CA THR A 72 2.12 -9.50 25.37
C THR A 72 3.05 -8.51 24.64
N PHE A 73 3.55 -8.93 23.48
CA PHE A 73 4.40 -8.14 22.60
C PHE A 73 3.90 -8.20 21.16
N LEU A 74 4.12 -7.15 20.37
CA LEU A 74 4.07 -7.22 18.92
C LEU A 74 5.44 -7.55 18.35
N THR A 75 5.44 -8.40 17.34
CA THR A 75 6.64 -8.71 16.57
C THR A 75 6.31 -8.88 15.10
N THR A 76 7.32 -8.62 14.28
CA THR A 76 7.34 -9.02 12.86
C THR A 76 8.16 -10.30 12.64
N SER A 77 8.78 -10.84 13.70
CA SER A 77 9.52 -12.09 13.62
C SER A 77 8.57 -13.25 13.34
N ASP A 78 8.97 -14.11 12.41
CA ASP A 78 8.12 -15.18 11.87
C ASP A 78 6.76 -14.69 11.32
N GLN A 79 6.65 -13.42 10.94
CA GLN A 79 5.44 -12.85 10.33
C GLN A 79 5.61 -12.56 8.83
N PRO A 80 4.52 -12.65 8.04
CA PRO A 80 4.57 -12.38 6.61
C PRO A 80 4.93 -10.92 6.33
N PHE A 81 5.64 -10.72 5.23
CA PHE A 81 5.91 -9.41 4.67
C PHE A 81 5.94 -9.51 3.14
N GLY A 82 5.80 -8.38 2.48
CA GLY A 82 5.94 -8.23 1.04
C GLY A 82 6.83 -7.02 0.74
N LEU A 83 7.66 -7.15 -0.28
CA LEU A 83 8.44 -6.05 -0.85
C LEU A 83 7.99 -5.85 -2.30
N SER A 84 7.55 -4.66 -2.68
CA SER A 84 7.15 -4.40 -4.07
C SER A 84 8.33 -4.59 -5.03
N ARG A 85 9.52 -4.19 -4.60
CA ARG A 85 10.81 -4.38 -5.28
C ARG A 85 11.90 -4.55 -4.23
N LEU A 86 12.99 -5.23 -4.61
CA LEU A 86 14.18 -5.30 -3.77
C LEU A 86 14.81 -3.90 -3.68
N ASP A 87 14.93 -3.40 -2.46
CA ASP A 87 15.45 -2.08 -2.13
C ASP A 87 16.22 -2.19 -0.81
N ASP A 88 17.51 -1.88 -0.84
CA ASP A 88 18.41 -2.08 0.31
C ASP A 88 17.98 -1.30 1.54
N ARG A 89 17.35 -0.13 1.35
CA ARG A 89 16.86 0.70 2.45
C ARG A 89 15.67 0.02 3.14
N LEU A 90 14.71 -0.45 2.35
CA LEU A 90 13.55 -1.18 2.85
C LEU A 90 13.97 -2.51 3.51
N CYS A 91 14.93 -3.22 2.93
CA CYS A 91 15.50 -4.44 3.49
C CYS A 91 16.20 -4.18 4.84
N SER A 92 16.99 -3.11 4.92
CA SER A 92 17.70 -2.74 6.16
C SER A 92 16.72 -2.35 7.26
N TYR A 93 15.68 -1.59 6.92
CA TYR A 93 14.61 -1.27 7.85
C TYR A 93 13.87 -2.53 8.33
N ARG A 94 13.51 -3.45 7.41
CA ARG A 94 12.90 -4.73 7.75
C ARG A 94 13.75 -5.55 8.72
N GLN A 95 15.06 -5.61 8.48
CA GLN A 95 16.01 -6.33 9.34
C GLN A 95 16.02 -5.75 10.75
N LYS A 96 15.92 -4.43 10.89
CA LYS A 96 15.77 -3.80 12.20
C LYS A 96 14.47 -4.21 12.88
N CYS A 97 13.34 -4.18 12.15
CA CYS A 97 12.03 -4.59 12.67
C CYS A 97 12.01 -6.05 13.14
N LEU A 98 12.77 -6.96 12.51
CA LEU A 98 12.87 -8.37 12.93
C LEU A 98 13.44 -8.53 14.35
N SER A 99 14.33 -7.63 14.75
CA SER A 99 14.95 -7.62 16.08
C SER A 99 14.12 -6.89 17.15
N CYS A 100 12.99 -6.30 16.75
CA CYS A 100 12.15 -5.49 17.62
C CYS A 100 10.98 -6.31 18.21
N ALA A 101 10.70 -6.08 19.49
CA ALA A 101 9.49 -6.54 20.16
C ALA A 101 8.87 -5.35 20.90
N ILE A 102 7.64 -4.98 20.54
CA ILE A 102 6.94 -3.84 21.12
C ILE A 102 6.04 -4.36 22.24
N PRO A 103 6.29 -4.09 23.53
CA PRO A 103 5.37 -4.47 24.59
C PRO A 103 4.04 -3.73 24.38
N VAL A 104 2.89 -4.40 24.52
CA VAL A 104 1.56 -3.77 24.31
C VAL A 104 0.58 -3.94 25.48
N GLU A 105 0.95 -4.72 26.50
CA GLU A 105 0.14 -4.90 27.72
C GLU A 105 1.04 -5.06 28.95
N LEU A 106 1.43 -4.00 29.64
CA LEU A 106 2.26 -4.13 30.84
C LEU A 106 1.51 -4.83 31.98
N LYS A 107 2.10 -5.90 32.55
CA LYS A 107 1.53 -6.61 33.72
C LYS A 107 1.25 -5.69 34.93
N ASN A 108 2.04 -4.64 35.16
CA ASN A 108 2.10 -3.93 36.46
C ASN A 108 2.19 -2.38 36.38
N GLY A 109 1.78 -1.69 35.31
CA GLY A 109 1.91 -0.23 35.27
C GLY A 109 1.26 0.49 34.09
N THR A 110 1.30 1.82 34.13
CA THR A 110 0.79 2.71 33.07
C THR A 110 1.74 2.67 31.88
N GLN A 111 1.31 2.08 30.76
CA GLN A 111 2.06 2.14 29.52
C GLN A 111 2.01 3.55 28.95
N CYS A 112 3.16 4.19 28.77
CA CYS A 112 3.25 5.42 28.01
C CYS A 112 2.89 5.13 26.54
N GLU A 113 1.86 5.80 26.02
CA GLU A 113 1.42 5.62 24.63
C GLU A 113 2.50 5.98 23.61
N ASN A 114 3.40 6.87 24.01
CA ASN A 114 4.50 7.32 23.15
C ASN A 114 5.45 6.15 22.85
N ASP A 115 5.73 5.27 23.82
CA ASP A 115 6.74 4.21 23.69
C ASP A 115 6.28 3.04 22.78
N LEU A 116 5.04 3.07 22.30
CA LEU A 116 4.44 2.02 21.47
C LEU A 116 4.86 2.08 20.00
N GLY A 117 5.24 3.27 19.50
CA GLY A 117 5.32 3.50 18.07
C GLY A 117 3.98 3.35 17.34
N PRO A 118 3.94 3.62 16.02
CA PRO A 118 2.71 3.47 15.24
C PRO A 118 2.10 2.05 15.30
N PRO A 119 2.86 0.94 15.14
CA PRO A 119 2.27 -0.40 15.25
C PRO A 119 1.63 -0.70 16.60
N GLY A 120 2.26 -0.29 17.71
CA GLY A 120 1.73 -0.49 19.05
C GLY A 120 0.49 0.35 19.34
N ARG A 121 0.44 1.61 18.87
CA ARG A 121 -0.75 2.46 18.99
C ARG A 121 -1.92 1.94 18.16
N VAL A 122 -1.69 1.56 16.91
CA VAL A 122 -2.72 0.97 16.06
C VAL A 122 -3.22 -0.34 16.64
N PHE A 123 -2.35 -1.15 17.24
CA PHE A 123 -2.79 -2.31 18.00
C PHE A 123 -3.68 -1.87 19.17
N LYS A 124 -3.22 -1.00 20.07
CA LYS A 124 -4.00 -0.62 21.25
C LYS A 124 -5.39 -0.03 20.91
N HIS A 125 -5.45 0.89 19.96
CA HIS A 125 -6.66 1.65 19.66
C HIS A 125 -7.51 1.09 18.54
N ARG A 126 -6.97 0.16 17.74
CA ARG A 126 -7.65 -0.41 16.57
C ARG A 126 -8.08 0.67 15.56
N LEU A 127 -7.30 1.75 15.48
CA LEU A 127 -7.49 2.86 14.54
C LEU A 127 -6.26 2.97 13.64
N PRO A 128 -6.41 3.34 12.35
CA PRO A 128 -5.27 3.53 11.46
C PRO A 128 -4.45 4.76 11.85
N GLU A 129 -3.15 4.71 11.59
CA GLU A 129 -2.22 5.81 11.84
C GLU A 129 -1.40 6.11 10.58
N LEU A 130 -1.34 7.40 10.21
CA LEU A 130 -0.63 7.89 9.03
C LEU A 130 0.47 8.86 9.45
N CYS A 131 1.67 8.59 8.95
CA CYS A 131 2.84 9.45 9.08
C CYS A 131 3.35 9.84 7.69
N THR A 132 3.29 11.13 7.38
CA THR A 132 3.76 11.67 6.09
C THR A 132 5.26 11.91 6.04
N ASP A 133 5.90 12.14 7.19
CA ASP A 133 7.35 12.14 7.38
C ASP A 133 7.69 11.55 8.76
N VAL A 134 8.38 10.41 8.83
CA VAL A 134 8.79 9.76 10.09
C VAL A 134 9.62 10.68 10.97
N LYS A 135 10.27 11.70 10.40
CA LYS A 135 11.05 12.68 11.14
C LYS A 135 10.19 13.57 12.03
N ASN A 136 8.88 13.65 11.76
CA ASN A 136 7.91 14.40 12.55
C ASN A 136 7.64 13.73 13.90
N TYR A 137 7.90 12.43 14.05
CA TYR A 137 7.87 11.79 15.35
C TYR A 137 9.11 12.17 16.16
N SER A 138 8.90 12.36 17.47
CA SER A 138 9.98 12.25 18.43
C SER A 138 10.48 10.81 18.55
N GLN A 139 11.73 10.64 18.99
CA GLN A 139 12.30 9.32 19.26
C GLN A 139 11.52 8.55 20.34
N GLN A 140 10.81 9.26 21.23
CA GLN A 140 9.94 8.63 22.20
C GLN A 140 8.68 8.08 21.55
N GLU A 141 8.00 8.86 20.70
CA GLU A 141 6.75 8.47 20.01
C GLU A 141 6.93 7.36 18.98
N PHE A 142 8.14 7.19 18.46
CA PHE A 142 8.45 6.12 17.54
C PHE A 142 9.87 5.60 17.81
N PRO A 143 10.03 4.53 18.60
CA PRO A 143 11.34 4.01 18.96
C PRO A 143 12.22 3.58 17.76
N LEU A 144 11.62 3.24 16.62
CA LEU A 144 12.34 2.92 15.38
C LEU A 144 12.57 4.15 14.49
N ARG A 145 12.24 5.36 14.94
CA ARG A 145 12.29 6.59 14.13
C ARG A 145 13.68 6.88 13.59
N ASP A 146 14.72 6.82 14.42
CA ASP A 146 16.08 7.10 13.97
C ASP A 146 16.58 6.07 12.96
N ASP A 147 16.29 4.78 13.17
CA ASP A 147 16.60 3.73 12.17
C ASP A 147 15.80 3.96 10.87
N ALA A 148 14.50 4.26 10.97
CA ALA A 148 13.65 4.57 9.82
C ALA A 148 14.20 5.75 9.02
N ALA A 149 14.54 6.85 9.69
CA ALA A 149 15.09 8.05 9.08
C ALA A 149 16.48 7.80 8.46
N ALA A 150 17.33 7.01 9.12
CA ALA A 150 18.67 6.65 8.62
C ALA A 150 18.60 5.83 7.33
N TRP A 151 17.61 4.93 7.22
CA TRP A 151 17.32 4.21 5.99
C TRP A 151 16.46 5.02 5.01
N GLY A 152 16.18 6.29 5.29
CA GLY A 152 15.43 7.16 4.40
C GLY A 152 13.98 6.74 4.20
N ILE A 153 13.41 5.97 5.12
CA ILE A 153 11.96 5.82 5.23
C ILE A 153 11.41 7.20 5.50
N GLN A 154 10.48 7.65 4.66
CA GLN A 154 9.83 8.94 4.82
C GLN A 154 8.42 8.73 5.32
N TRP A 155 7.72 7.76 4.74
CA TRP A 155 6.30 7.65 4.91
C TRP A 155 5.94 6.31 5.54
N CYS A 156 5.01 6.31 6.49
CA CYS A 156 4.51 5.13 7.16
C CYS A 156 2.98 5.20 7.29
N TYR A 157 2.29 4.12 6.93
CA TYR A 157 0.88 3.94 7.20
C TYR A 157 0.63 2.60 7.85
N THR A 158 -0.01 2.65 8.99
CA THR A 158 -0.21 1.49 9.84
C THR A 158 -1.70 1.30 10.04
N VAL A 159 -2.20 0.09 9.80
CA VAL A 159 -3.64 -0.21 9.83
C VAL A 159 -3.95 -1.47 10.62
N PRO A 160 -5.07 -1.48 11.36
CA PRO A 160 -5.52 -2.68 12.05
C PRO A 160 -6.11 -3.67 11.05
N VAL A 161 -5.83 -4.96 11.23
CA VAL A 161 -6.34 -6.05 10.40
C VAL A 161 -7.34 -6.87 11.19
N PHE A 162 -8.47 -7.17 10.57
CA PHE A 162 -9.56 -7.95 11.12
C PHE A 162 -9.85 -9.15 10.22
N ASP A 163 -10.25 -10.27 10.84
CA ASP A 163 -10.88 -11.37 10.12
C ASP A 163 -12.34 -11.03 9.83
N SER A 164 -12.67 -10.82 8.56
CA SER A 164 -14.03 -10.45 8.14
C SER A 164 -15.07 -11.51 8.51
N SER A 165 -14.67 -12.78 8.61
CA SER A 165 -15.59 -13.88 8.90
C SER A 165 -16.02 -13.94 10.36
N ARG A 166 -15.17 -13.44 11.27
CA ARG A 166 -15.37 -13.51 12.73
C ARG A 166 -15.53 -12.14 13.38
N ASP A 167 -15.30 -11.08 12.61
CA ASP A 167 -15.20 -9.70 13.08
C ASP A 167 -14.18 -9.52 14.22
N THR A 168 -13.11 -10.31 14.19
CA THR A 168 -12.07 -10.31 15.23
C THR A 168 -10.84 -9.58 14.73
N PHE A 169 -10.26 -8.74 15.58
CA PHE A 169 -8.93 -8.17 15.33
C PHE A 169 -7.87 -9.27 15.34
N VAL A 170 -6.96 -9.25 14.37
CA VAL A 170 -5.94 -10.31 14.19
C VAL A 170 -4.50 -9.81 14.13
N GLY A 171 -4.27 -8.51 14.01
CA GLY A 171 -2.92 -7.93 13.98
C GLY A 171 -2.89 -6.58 13.29
N VAL A 172 -1.68 -6.09 13.01
CA VAL A 172 -1.46 -4.78 12.39
C VAL A 172 -0.67 -4.95 11.10
N LEU A 173 -1.04 -4.20 10.06
CA LEU A 173 -0.28 -4.13 8.82
C LEU A 173 0.40 -2.78 8.74
N GLU A 174 1.72 -2.78 8.57
CA GLU A 174 2.52 -1.57 8.40
C GLU A 174 3.02 -1.49 6.96
N LEU A 175 2.81 -0.34 6.33
CA LEU A 175 3.25 0.00 5.00
C LEU A 175 4.28 1.14 5.13
N VAL A 176 5.50 0.92 4.65
CA VAL A 176 6.53 1.97 4.65
C VAL A 176 7.15 2.14 3.28
N THR A 177 7.56 3.36 2.97
CA THR A 177 8.31 3.66 1.76
C THR A 177 9.41 4.69 2.00
N SER A 178 10.50 4.53 1.25
CA SER A 178 11.59 5.49 1.18
C SER A 178 11.41 6.53 0.07
N HIS A 179 10.26 6.53 -0.61
CA HIS A 179 9.92 7.48 -1.67
C HIS A 179 8.97 8.56 -1.14
N GLN A 180 9.10 9.76 -1.71
CA GLN A 180 8.15 10.82 -1.45
C GLN A 180 6.78 10.40 -2.03
N THR A 181 5.78 10.34 -1.17
CA THR A 181 4.43 9.89 -1.53
C THR A 181 3.51 11.11 -1.58
N ASN A 182 2.80 11.29 -2.70
CA ASN A 182 1.70 12.26 -2.80
C ASN A 182 0.34 11.60 -2.54
N ASP A 183 -0.70 12.41 -2.37
CA ASP A 183 -2.06 11.92 -2.05
C ASP A 183 -2.56 10.88 -3.05
N TRP A 184 -2.22 11.04 -4.34
CA TRP A 184 -2.62 10.10 -5.38
C TRP A 184 -1.90 8.74 -5.26
N MET A 185 -0.58 8.74 -5.03
CA MET A 185 0.23 7.53 -4.83
C MET A 185 -0.24 6.76 -3.59
N PHE A 186 -0.52 7.50 -2.51
CA PHE A 186 -1.08 6.95 -1.28
C PHE A 186 -2.41 6.24 -1.56
N GLN A 187 -3.35 6.93 -2.19
CA GLN A 187 -4.69 6.41 -2.43
C GLN A 187 -4.70 5.14 -3.29
N ASN A 188 -3.96 5.14 -4.40
CA ASN A 188 -3.92 3.98 -5.29
C ASN A 188 -3.29 2.76 -4.60
N SER A 189 -2.24 2.98 -3.82
CA SER A 189 -1.52 1.89 -3.13
C SER A 189 -2.36 1.32 -1.98
N VAL A 190 -2.96 2.18 -1.15
CA VAL A 190 -3.80 1.76 -0.03
C VAL A 190 -5.07 1.04 -0.50
N LEU A 191 -5.72 1.54 -1.55
CA LEU A 191 -6.86 0.86 -2.18
C LEU A 191 -6.52 -0.55 -2.63
N LEU A 192 -5.38 -0.71 -3.31
CA LEU A 192 -4.99 -2.03 -3.78
C LEU A 192 -4.71 -2.98 -2.63
N ILE A 193 -4.07 -2.52 -1.56
CA ILE A 193 -3.76 -3.34 -0.38
C ILE A 193 -5.04 -3.76 0.34
N PHE A 194 -6.03 -2.87 0.45
CA PHE A 194 -7.31 -3.19 1.08
C PHE A 194 -8.08 -4.22 0.25
N LYS A 195 -8.01 -4.13 -1.09
CA LYS A 195 -8.52 -5.18 -1.98
C LYS A 195 -7.76 -6.50 -1.81
N MET A 196 -6.44 -6.49 -1.68
CA MET A 196 -5.64 -7.69 -1.41
C MET A 196 -6.10 -8.39 -0.12
N LEU A 197 -6.39 -7.63 0.94
CA LEU A 197 -6.93 -8.17 2.19
C LEU A 197 -8.32 -8.77 2.00
N GLN A 198 -9.21 -8.08 1.27
CA GLN A 198 -10.58 -8.54 1.04
C GLN A 198 -10.64 -9.89 0.32
N VAL A 199 -9.78 -10.11 -0.68
CA VAL A 199 -9.67 -11.39 -1.42
C VAL A 199 -9.33 -12.57 -0.51
N VAL A 200 -8.75 -12.32 0.66
CA VAL A 200 -8.43 -13.36 1.65
C VAL A 200 -9.30 -13.27 2.89
N ASP A 201 -10.52 -12.71 2.77
CA ASP A 201 -11.49 -12.50 3.85
C ASP A 201 -10.93 -11.66 5.03
N LEU A 202 -9.89 -10.88 4.82
CA LEU A 202 -9.37 -9.92 5.80
C LEU A 202 -9.89 -8.53 5.48
N LYS A 203 -9.95 -7.65 6.48
CA LYS A 203 -10.33 -6.25 6.29
C LYS A 203 -9.54 -5.34 7.21
N SER A 204 -9.46 -4.08 6.80
CA SER A 204 -9.07 -2.95 7.64
C SER A 204 -10.26 -1.98 7.66
N PRO A 205 -10.45 -1.18 8.74
CA PRO A 205 -11.35 -0.03 8.70
C PRO A 205 -11.00 0.83 7.50
N GLU A 206 -12.02 1.40 6.85
CA GLU A 206 -11.82 2.31 5.73
C GLU A 206 -10.82 3.40 6.13
N PRO A 207 -9.85 3.72 5.25
CA PRO A 207 -8.83 4.69 5.59
C PRO A 207 -9.53 6.04 5.79
N TYR A 208 -9.11 6.80 6.80
CA TYR A 208 -9.41 8.24 6.85
C TYR A 208 -8.76 8.88 5.62
N CYS A 209 -9.50 8.95 4.51
CA CYS A 209 -9.04 9.57 3.28
C CYS A 209 -10.01 10.70 2.92
N PRO A 210 -9.53 11.94 2.71
CA PRO A 210 -10.38 13.08 2.34
C PRO A 210 -10.96 13.00 0.91
N LEU A 211 -10.69 11.95 0.13
CA LEU A 211 -11.34 11.71 -1.17
C LEU A 211 -12.28 10.50 -1.12
N ASN A 212 -13.42 10.66 -1.78
CA ASN A 212 -14.47 9.64 -1.89
C ASN A 212 -13.93 8.37 -2.58
N TRP A 213 -13.74 7.32 -1.80
CA TRP A 213 -13.24 6.01 -2.24
C TRP A 213 -14.03 5.42 -3.41
N LYS A 214 -15.35 5.63 -3.43
CA LYS A 214 -16.22 5.15 -4.49
C LYS A 214 -15.87 5.77 -5.84
N VAL A 215 -15.54 7.06 -5.85
CA VAL A 215 -15.14 7.78 -7.07
C VAL A 215 -13.81 7.26 -7.60
N LEU A 216 -12.85 7.00 -6.70
CA LEU A 216 -11.55 6.46 -7.10
C LEU A 216 -11.66 5.01 -7.59
N ASP A 217 -12.46 4.18 -6.90
CA ASP A 217 -12.72 2.81 -7.30
C ASP A 217 -13.41 2.73 -8.67
N ASP A 218 -14.43 3.56 -8.90
CA ASP A 218 -15.12 3.69 -10.18
C ASP A 218 -14.16 4.16 -11.30
N GLN A 219 -13.27 5.11 -11.01
CA GLN A 219 -12.25 5.57 -11.97
C GLN A 219 -11.25 4.48 -12.34
N ILE A 220 -10.73 3.74 -11.35
CA ILE A 220 -9.79 2.63 -11.58
C ILE A 220 -10.48 1.50 -12.36
N CYS A 221 -11.71 1.15 -11.99
CA CYS A 221 -12.51 0.17 -12.71
C CYS A 221 -12.77 0.62 -14.17
N THR A 222 -13.08 1.91 -14.38
CA THR A 222 -13.31 2.48 -15.72
C THR A 222 -12.04 2.45 -16.56
N LEU A 223 -10.90 2.86 -16.01
CA LEU A 223 -9.60 2.78 -16.69
C LEU A 223 -9.26 1.34 -17.05
N ALA A 224 -9.42 0.38 -16.12
CA ALA A 224 -9.17 -1.03 -16.40
C ALA A 224 -10.04 -1.57 -17.54
N ARG A 225 -11.32 -1.18 -17.61
CA ARG A 225 -12.23 -1.55 -18.70
C ARG A 225 -11.82 -0.94 -20.04
N LEU A 226 -11.42 0.33 -20.04
CA LEU A 226 -10.91 1.02 -21.23
C LEU A 226 -9.67 0.32 -21.76
N TYR A 227 -8.68 0.07 -20.90
CA TYR A 227 -7.47 -0.64 -21.28
C TYR A 227 -7.74 -2.04 -21.81
N LYS A 228 -8.63 -2.83 -21.18
CA LYS A 228 -9.04 -4.14 -21.72
C LYS A 228 -9.62 -4.03 -23.12
N SER A 229 -10.45 -3.01 -23.35
CA SER A 229 -11.10 -2.78 -24.64
C SER A 229 -10.08 -2.45 -25.72
N ILE A 230 -9.08 -1.64 -25.39
CA ILE A 230 -7.97 -1.30 -26.28
C ILE A 230 -7.11 -2.52 -26.57
N GLU A 231 -6.76 -3.30 -25.54
CA GLU A 231 -5.99 -4.53 -25.69
C GLU A 231 -6.68 -5.51 -26.65
N MET A 232 -7.99 -5.75 -26.46
CA MET A 232 -8.78 -6.60 -27.35
C MET A 232 -8.79 -6.09 -28.79
N VAL A 233 -8.89 -4.76 -29.00
CA VAL A 233 -8.85 -4.16 -30.34
C VAL A 233 -7.45 -4.30 -30.95
N CYS A 234 -6.39 -4.01 -30.20
CA CYS A 234 -5.00 -4.17 -30.65
C CYS A 234 -4.71 -5.61 -31.06
N GLN A 235 -5.10 -6.59 -30.24
CA GLN A 235 -4.94 -8.01 -30.53
C GLN A 235 -5.73 -8.42 -31.78
N LYS A 236 -7.00 -8.01 -31.87
CA LYS A 236 -7.88 -8.35 -33.01
C LYS A 236 -7.36 -7.79 -34.34
N HIS A 237 -6.80 -6.59 -34.33
CA HIS A 237 -6.39 -5.88 -35.54
C HIS A 237 -4.87 -5.87 -35.76
N GLN A 238 -4.11 -6.59 -34.94
CA GLN A 238 -2.65 -6.65 -34.97
C GLN A 238 -1.99 -5.27 -34.93
N PHE A 239 -2.60 -4.32 -34.20
CA PHE A 239 -2.01 -3.00 -34.05
C PHE A 239 -0.82 -3.07 -33.07
N PRO A 240 0.37 -2.58 -33.47
CA PRO A 240 1.56 -2.64 -32.63
C PRO A 240 1.50 -1.68 -31.42
N PHE A 241 0.60 -0.69 -31.45
CA PHE A 241 0.35 0.22 -30.33
C PHE A 241 -1.08 0.79 -30.39
N ALA A 242 -1.54 1.33 -29.27
CA ALA A 242 -2.71 2.19 -29.20
C ALA A 242 -2.50 3.30 -28.18
N GLN A 243 -3.16 4.43 -28.39
CA GLN A 243 -3.10 5.61 -27.54
C GLN A 243 -4.50 6.03 -27.13
N ILE A 244 -4.65 6.46 -25.87
CA ILE A 244 -5.88 7.06 -25.39
C ILE A 244 -5.66 8.46 -24.85
N TRP A 245 -6.69 9.27 -25.03
CA TRP A 245 -6.79 10.59 -24.43
C TRP A 245 -7.89 10.52 -23.38
N VAL A 246 -7.51 10.72 -22.12
CA VAL A 246 -8.45 10.81 -21.02
C VAL A 246 -8.65 12.28 -20.70
N SER A 247 -9.89 12.76 -20.81
CA SER A 247 -10.25 14.11 -20.39
C SER A 247 -10.26 14.16 -18.86
N VAL A 248 -9.35 14.95 -18.28
CA VAL A 248 -9.40 15.27 -16.86
C VAL A 248 -10.33 16.47 -16.69
N ALA A 249 -11.65 16.22 -16.74
CA ALA A 249 -12.64 17.26 -16.49
C ALA A 249 -12.78 17.49 -14.97
N ASP A 250 -12.64 18.76 -14.57
CA ASP A 250 -12.77 19.36 -13.23
C ASP A 250 -11.74 19.01 -12.14
N SER A 251 -10.49 19.32 -12.43
CA SER A 251 -9.40 19.42 -11.45
C SER A 251 -8.66 20.76 -11.52
N ARG A 252 -9.35 21.88 -11.78
CA ARG A 252 -8.72 23.22 -11.69
C ARG A 252 -8.23 23.57 -10.28
N GLU A 253 -8.69 22.85 -9.24
CA GLU A 253 -8.14 22.91 -7.88
C GLU A 253 -7.14 21.78 -7.54
N LYS A 254 -6.94 20.79 -8.43
CA LYS A 254 -6.11 19.60 -8.16
C LYS A 254 -4.85 19.48 -9.03
N LEU A 255 -4.62 20.42 -9.95
CA LEU A 255 -3.45 20.45 -10.84
C LEU A 255 -2.25 21.24 -10.28
N SER A 256 -2.31 21.71 -9.03
CA SER A 256 -1.13 22.25 -8.32
C SER A 256 -0.23 21.17 -7.70
N LEU A 257 -0.59 19.88 -7.83
CA LEU A 257 0.00 18.79 -7.03
C LEU A 257 0.81 17.74 -7.81
N LEU A 258 0.97 17.90 -9.13
CA LEU A 258 2.00 17.19 -9.88
C LEU A 258 2.87 18.23 -10.57
N ASP A 259 4.10 18.40 -10.07
CA ASP A 259 5.07 19.18 -10.82
C ASP A 259 5.40 18.47 -12.13
N ASN A 260 5.92 19.25 -13.07
CA ASN A 260 6.24 18.77 -14.41
C ASN A 260 7.39 17.73 -14.39
N ASP A 261 8.20 17.71 -13.33
CA ASP A 261 9.34 16.82 -13.15
C ASP A 261 8.88 15.40 -12.72
N THR A 262 7.76 15.31 -12.00
CA THR A 262 7.11 14.05 -11.61
C THR A 262 6.50 13.34 -12.82
N LEU A 263 5.89 14.12 -13.73
CA LEU A 263 5.40 13.63 -15.01
C LEU A 263 6.54 13.19 -15.94
N GLN A 264 7.68 13.90 -15.93
CA GLN A 264 8.88 13.52 -16.69
C GLN A 264 9.55 12.26 -16.12
N SER A 265 9.65 12.11 -14.80
CA SER A 265 10.24 10.94 -14.13
C SER A 265 9.55 9.62 -14.44
N MET A 266 8.22 9.64 -14.64
CA MET A 266 7.45 8.46 -15.08
C MET A 266 7.68 8.11 -16.56
N ILE A 267 8.28 9.01 -17.34
CA ILE A 267 8.57 8.86 -18.78
C ILE A 267 10.00 8.35 -19.01
N THR A 268 10.97 8.64 -18.12
CA THR A 268 12.41 8.43 -18.41
C THR A 268 13.04 7.14 -17.86
N LYS A 269 12.32 6.25 -17.17
CA LYS A 269 12.90 4.97 -16.75
C LYS A 269 12.53 3.85 -17.72
N THR A 270 13.44 3.70 -18.69
CA THR A 270 13.58 2.67 -19.72
C THR A 270 13.55 1.26 -19.14
#